data_AF-A0A1B7Z143-F1
#
_entry.id   AF-A0A1B7Z143-F1
#
_cell.length_a   1.000
_cell.length_b   1.000
_cell.length_c   1.000
_cell.angle_alpha   90.00
_cell.angle_beta   90.00
_cell.angle_gamma   90.00
#
_symmetry.space_group_name_H-M   'P 1'
#
loop_
_entity.id
_entity.type
_entity.pdbx_description
1 polymer ?
#
loop_
_entity_poly.entity_id
_entity_poly.type
_entity_poly.pdbx_seq_one_letter_code
_entity_poly.pdbx_strand_id
1 'polypeptide(L)'
;MSSAGHILDAINRIKQNRALRASKRQKFKGSNRESIYSGADQTQKVVFKKVPKEKAQAVIKKIRQDFKLKRKRDIIYTAIFSLIFITVIIVLNLPNKNTQNSSFDNKYSSRPIEQENTKWNGNISEPLHIKNTDYYYIPILHGISGELDEHGFYNLKHNNMVGERTRNILFMDKECAVIGKLLNQDGLIYQMEVIPSINNNLAENILYIIFEKDSNEDEIINTNDRYAIYISDINGENLSKITDKPIESLQYDTGCLIFEYYKTQNSTDSIYGIYDIKNKYLIFTNNLDSIN
;
A
#
# COMPACT_ATOMS: atom_id res chain seq x y z
N MET A 1 20.05 -30.48 23.72
CA MET A 1 20.92 -30.14 22.57
C MET A 1 20.27 -28.95 21.86
N SER A 2 20.94 -27.80 21.85
CA SER A 2 20.32 -26.49 21.59
C SER A 2 20.18 -26.19 20.09
N SER A 3 18.93 -26.02 19.66
CA SER A 3 18.50 -25.68 18.28
C SER A 3 19.16 -24.40 17.72
N ALA A 4 19.62 -23.49 18.60
CA ALA A 4 20.28 -22.24 18.22
C ALA A 4 21.59 -22.43 17.41
N GLY A 5 22.31 -23.54 17.62
CA GLY A 5 23.57 -23.81 16.91
C GLY A 5 23.37 -24.08 15.40
N HIS A 6 22.25 -24.72 15.05
CA HIS A 6 21.95 -25.06 13.65
C HIS A 6 21.54 -23.83 12.82
N ILE A 7 20.85 -22.87 13.44
CA ILE A 7 20.45 -21.62 12.78
C ILE A 7 21.70 -20.76 12.48
N LEU A 8 22.65 -20.68 13.43
CA LEU A 8 23.91 -19.97 13.24
C LEU A 8 24.77 -20.58 12.12
N ASP A 9 24.85 -21.91 12.03
CA ASP A 9 25.57 -22.59 10.94
C ASP A 9 24.91 -22.33 9.57
N ALA A 10 23.57 -22.40 9.50
CA ALA A 10 22.82 -22.10 8.28
C ALA A 10 23.05 -20.67 7.78
N ILE A 11 23.03 -19.67 8.68
CA ILE A 11 23.30 -18.27 8.33
C ILE A 11 24.73 -18.10 7.80
N ASN A 12 25.71 -18.78 8.39
CA ASN A 12 27.10 -18.70 7.95
C ASN A 12 27.30 -19.31 6.55
N ARG A 13 26.65 -20.45 6.26
CA ARG A 13 26.68 -21.08 4.93
C ARG A 13 26.03 -20.19 3.85
N ILE A 14 24.92 -19.53 4.17
CA ILE A 14 24.25 -18.60 3.23
C ILE A 14 25.15 -17.39 2.94
N LYS A 15 25.82 -16.82 3.95
CA LYS A 15 26.77 -15.72 3.76
C LYS A 15 27.95 -16.11 2.86
N GLN A 16 28.53 -17.29 3.06
CA GLN A 16 29.61 -17.81 2.22
C GLN A 16 29.14 -18.01 0.77
N ASN A 17 27.98 -18.65 0.56
CA ASN A 17 27.43 -18.86 -0.79
C ASN A 17 27.09 -17.55 -1.51
N ARG A 18 26.64 -16.52 -0.78
CA ARG A 18 26.35 -15.20 -1.34
C ARG A 18 27.61 -14.44 -1.77
N ALA A 19 28.74 -14.66 -1.10
CA ALA A 19 30.04 -14.09 -1.47
C ALA A 19 30.65 -14.77 -2.72
N LEU A 20 30.29 -16.02 -2.99
CA LEU A 20 30.75 -16.77 -4.16
C LEU A 20 29.94 -16.47 -5.44
N ARG A 21 28.80 -15.77 -5.35
CA ARG A 21 27.99 -15.39 -6.52
C ARG A 21 28.78 -14.49 -7.46
N ALA A 22 28.81 -14.86 -8.75
CA ALA A 22 29.51 -14.13 -9.81
C ALA A 22 29.12 -12.64 -9.91
N SER A 23 27.88 -12.28 -9.52
CA SER A 23 27.37 -10.90 -9.53
C SER A 23 27.94 -10.00 -8.42
N LYS A 24 28.47 -10.57 -7.33
CA LYS A 24 29.14 -9.82 -6.24
C LYS A 24 30.67 -9.85 -6.34
N ARG A 25 31.25 -10.51 -7.36
CA ARG A 25 32.68 -10.37 -7.63
C ARG A 25 32.98 -8.90 -7.91
N GLN A 26 33.90 -8.34 -7.14
CA GLN A 26 34.41 -6.99 -7.29
C GLN A 26 34.66 -6.73 -8.78
N LYS A 27 34.02 -5.68 -9.33
CA LYS A 27 33.98 -5.30 -10.75
C LYS A 27 35.18 -5.85 -11.53
N PHE A 28 34.89 -6.56 -12.64
CA PHE A 28 35.83 -7.03 -13.65
C PHE A 28 37.02 -6.07 -13.83
N LYS A 29 38.10 -6.28 -13.07
CA LYS A 29 39.37 -5.60 -13.31
C LYS A 29 39.94 -6.25 -14.56
N GLY A 30 40.13 -5.46 -15.61
CA GLY A 30 40.31 -5.92 -16.99
C GLY A 30 41.47 -6.90 -17.27
N SER A 31 42.30 -7.25 -16.28
CA SER A 31 43.43 -8.18 -16.45
C SER A 31 43.12 -9.65 -16.14
N ASN A 32 41.95 -10.00 -15.57
CA ASN A 32 41.66 -11.39 -15.19
C ASN A 32 40.97 -12.24 -16.29
N ARG A 33 40.95 -11.80 -17.55
CA ARG A 33 40.39 -12.62 -18.64
C ARG A 33 41.24 -13.85 -18.96
N GLU A 34 42.55 -13.78 -18.73
CA GLU A 34 43.46 -14.89 -19.04
C GLU A 34 43.29 -16.06 -18.07
N SER A 35 42.95 -15.81 -16.80
CA SER A 35 42.80 -16.88 -15.80
C SER A 35 41.49 -17.67 -15.91
N ILE A 36 40.49 -17.19 -16.66
CA ILE A 36 39.22 -17.91 -16.84
C ILE A 36 39.36 -19.06 -17.85
N TYR A 37 40.34 -19.00 -18.74
CA TYR A 37 40.57 -20.01 -19.78
C TYR A 37 41.94 -20.68 -19.70
N SER A 38 42.69 -20.49 -18.61
CA SER A 38 44.02 -21.10 -18.43
C SER A 38 43.98 -22.62 -18.25
N GLY A 39 42.83 -23.18 -17.88
CA GLY A 39 42.62 -24.64 -17.73
C GLY A 39 41.73 -25.29 -18.80
N ALA A 40 41.20 -24.53 -19.76
CA ALA A 40 40.37 -25.08 -20.82
C ALA A 40 41.24 -25.58 -21.99
N ASP A 41 41.05 -26.83 -22.37
CA ASP A 41 41.78 -27.47 -23.47
C ASP A 41 41.64 -26.63 -24.76
N GLN A 42 42.73 -26.41 -25.49
CA GLN A 42 42.76 -25.47 -26.63
C GLN A 42 41.74 -25.83 -27.71
N THR A 43 41.33 -27.09 -27.75
CA THR A 43 40.35 -27.69 -28.67
C THR A 43 38.91 -27.19 -28.46
N GLN A 44 38.58 -26.65 -27.29
CA GLN A 44 37.24 -26.10 -26.98
C GLN A 44 37.14 -24.58 -27.16
N LYS A 45 38.22 -23.91 -27.58
CA LYS A 45 38.18 -22.46 -27.80
C LYS A 45 37.34 -22.14 -29.03
N VAL A 46 36.25 -21.41 -28.81
CA VAL A 46 35.39 -20.89 -29.88
C VAL A 46 36.23 -20.02 -30.82
N VAL A 47 36.46 -20.50 -32.04
CA VAL A 47 37.19 -19.76 -33.07
C VAL A 47 36.25 -18.74 -33.69
N PHE A 48 36.45 -17.48 -33.34
CA PHE A 48 35.70 -16.39 -33.97
C PHE A 48 36.22 -16.14 -35.38
N LYS A 49 35.29 -16.05 -36.34
CA LYS A 49 35.62 -15.64 -37.72
C LYS A 49 36.20 -14.22 -37.70
N LYS A 50 37.44 -14.07 -38.18
CA LYS A 50 38.08 -12.75 -38.33
C LYS A 50 37.37 -11.97 -39.43
N VAL A 51 36.76 -10.85 -39.07
CA VAL A 51 36.12 -9.94 -40.03
C VAL A 51 37.18 -8.99 -40.60
N PRO A 52 37.24 -8.76 -41.93
CA PRO A 52 38.13 -7.77 -42.52
C PRO A 52 37.93 -6.38 -41.93
N LYS A 53 39.03 -5.63 -41.70
CA LYS A 53 39.00 -4.31 -41.04
C LYS A 53 38.06 -3.32 -41.74
N GLU A 54 38.02 -3.33 -43.07
CA GLU A 54 37.16 -2.46 -43.88
C GLU A 54 35.68 -2.73 -43.64
N LYS A 55 35.27 -4.00 -43.62
CA LYS A 55 33.89 -4.40 -43.32
C LYS A 55 33.49 -4.02 -41.89
N ALA A 56 34.40 -4.19 -40.94
CA ALA A 56 34.16 -3.76 -39.55
C ALA A 56 33.99 -2.24 -39.44
N GLN A 57 34.83 -1.45 -40.12
CA GLN A 57 34.71 0.01 -40.14
C GLN A 57 33.42 0.49 -40.81
N ALA A 58 32.99 -0.16 -41.91
CA ALA A 58 31.73 0.15 -42.57
C ALA A 58 30.53 -0.10 -41.65
N VAL A 59 30.51 -1.22 -40.94
CA VAL A 59 29.47 -1.55 -39.94
C VAL A 59 29.46 -0.53 -38.81
N ILE A 60 30.62 -0.17 -38.25
CA ILE A 60 30.72 0.84 -37.20
C ILE A 60 30.21 2.21 -37.68
N LYS A 61 30.55 2.61 -38.92
CA LYS A 61 30.10 3.88 -39.50
C LYS A 61 28.59 3.90 -39.68
N LYS A 62 28.00 2.80 -40.18
CA LYS A 62 26.55 2.64 -40.32
C LYS A 62 25.87 2.73 -38.95
N ILE A 63 26.34 1.97 -37.96
CA ILE A 63 25.84 2.02 -36.58
C ILE A 63 25.87 3.46 -36.04
N ARG A 64 26.99 4.19 -36.21
CA ARG A 64 27.11 5.59 -35.76
C ARG A 64 26.12 6.53 -36.46
N GLN A 65 25.85 6.33 -37.74
CA GLN A 65 24.87 7.13 -38.49
C GLN A 65 23.44 6.83 -38.00
N ASP A 66 23.10 5.57 -37.82
CA ASP A 66 21.79 5.14 -37.33
C ASP A 66 21.53 5.69 -35.91
N PHE A 67 22.54 5.66 -35.03
CA PHE A 67 22.44 6.28 -33.70
C PHE A 67 22.24 7.80 -33.75
N LYS A 68 22.88 8.50 -34.70
CA LYS A 68 22.67 9.95 -34.87
C LYS A 68 21.25 10.28 -35.31
N LEU A 69 20.69 9.49 -36.24
CA LEU A 69 19.31 9.67 -36.71
C LEU A 69 18.31 9.36 -35.60
N LYS A 70 18.52 8.26 -34.87
CA LYS A 70 17.66 7.88 -33.73
C LYS A 70 17.67 8.95 -32.63
N ARG A 71 18.85 9.47 -32.26
CA ARG A 71 18.97 10.54 -31.25
C ARG A 71 18.24 11.82 -31.64
N LYS A 72 18.27 12.22 -32.93
CA LYS A 72 17.50 13.38 -33.40
C LYS A 72 15.99 13.16 -33.23
N ARG A 73 15.50 11.98 -33.58
CA ARG A 73 14.10 11.61 -33.41
C ARG A 73 13.67 11.59 -31.94
N ASP A 74 14.50 11.00 -31.08
CA ASP A 74 14.23 10.92 -29.64
C ASP A 74 14.20 12.31 -28.98
N ILE A 75 15.08 13.24 -29.41
CA ILE A 75 15.06 14.64 -28.96
C ILE A 75 13.75 15.33 -29.38
N ILE A 76 13.28 15.10 -30.62
CA ILE A 76 12.02 15.68 -31.11
C ILE A 76 10.83 15.16 -30.28
N TYR A 77 10.74 13.85 -30.03
CA TYR A 77 9.66 13.29 -29.21
C TYR A 77 9.70 13.79 -27.76
N THR A 78 10.88 13.90 -27.17
CA THR A 78 11.04 14.42 -25.79
C THR A 78 10.58 15.88 -25.71
N ALA A 79 10.91 16.69 -26.73
CA ALA A 79 10.46 18.09 -26.80
C ALA A 79 8.93 18.19 -26.91
N ILE A 80 8.29 17.42 -27.80
CA ILE A 80 6.83 17.39 -27.95
C ILE A 80 6.15 16.96 -26.65
N PHE A 81 6.64 15.90 -26.00
CA PHE A 81 6.08 15.43 -24.74
C PHE A 81 6.18 16.48 -23.63
N SER A 82 7.33 17.16 -23.51
CA SER A 82 7.51 18.23 -22.52
C SER A 82 6.55 19.40 -22.74
N LEU A 83 6.25 19.76 -23.99
CA LEU A 83 5.33 20.84 -24.33
C LEU A 83 3.89 20.50 -23.93
N ILE A 84 3.44 19.27 -24.21
CA ILE A 84 2.12 18.77 -23.79
C ILE A 84 2.02 18.79 -22.26
N PHE A 85 3.04 18.31 -21.56
CA PHE A 85 3.05 18.26 -20.10
C PHE A 85 2.91 19.66 -19.46
N ILE A 86 3.63 20.66 -19.99
CA ILE A 86 3.51 22.06 -19.54
C ILE A 86 2.08 22.58 -19.76
N THR A 87 1.46 22.30 -20.91
CA THR A 87 0.07 22.75 -21.17
C THR A 87 -0.94 22.17 -20.19
N VAL A 88 -0.80 20.90 -19.81
CA VAL A 88 -1.67 20.25 -18.80
C VAL A 88 -1.52 20.93 -17.43
N ILE A 89 -0.29 21.21 -17.00
CA ILE A 89 -0.05 21.92 -15.73
C ILE A 89 -0.71 23.30 -15.74
N ILE A 90 -0.60 24.05 -16.83
CA ILE A 90 -1.24 25.37 -16.94
C ILE A 90 -2.77 25.24 -16.83
N VAL A 91 -3.38 24.27 -17.53
CA VAL A 91 -4.84 24.05 -17.48
C VAL A 91 -5.31 23.68 -16.07
N LEU A 92 -4.57 22.83 -15.36
CA LEU A 92 -4.91 22.42 -13.99
C LEU A 92 -4.75 23.55 -12.96
N ASN A 93 -3.84 24.49 -13.19
CA ASN A 93 -3.60 25.62 -12.30
C ASN A 93 -4.41 26.88 -12.66
N LEU A 94 -5.16 26.87 -13.77
CA LEU A 94 -6.08 27.96 -14.08
C LEU A 94 -7.18 27.99 -13.01
N PRO A 95 -7.36 29.12 -12.28
CA PRO A 95 -8.37 29.23 -11.25
C PRO A 95 -9.75 29.03 -11.88
N ASN A 96 -10.38 27.90 -11.56
CA ASN A 96 -11.71 27.57 -12.04
C ASN A 96 -12.71 28.51 -11.37
N LYS A 97 -13.06 29.60 -12.07
CA LYS A 97 -13.94 30.68 -11.58
C LYS A 97 -15.39 30.23 -11.30
N ASN A 98 -15.71 28.97 -11.56
CA ASN A 98 -17.07 28.43 -11.42
C ASN A 98 -17.27 27.49 -10.24
N THR A 99 -16.34 27.41 -9.31
CA THR A 99 -16.58 26.68 -8.06
C THR A 99 -17.25 27.63 -7.07
N GLN A 100 -18.57 27.79 -7.21
CA GLN A 100 -19.38 28.16 -6.05
C GLN A 100 -19.19 27.02 -5.04
N ASN A 101 -18.29 27.25 -4.09
CA ASN A 101 -18.10 26.37 -2.96
C ASN A 101 -19.42 26.31 -2.20
N SER A 102 -20.21 25.26 -2.40
CA SER A 102 -21.07 24.75 -1.34
C SER A 102 -20.13 24.22 -0.26
N SER A 103 -19.68 25.12 0.62
CA SER A 103 -19.02 24.74 1.85
C SER A 103 -20.00 23.85 2.60
N PHE A 104 -19.70 22.55 2.63
CA PHE A 104 -20.22 21.64 3.63
C PHE A 104 -19.64 22.10 4.98
N ASP A 105 -20.28 23.11 5.57
CA ASP A 105 -20.04 23.52 6.94
C ASP A 105 -20.66 22.45 7.83
N ASN A 106 -19.91 21.35 8.04
CA ASN A 106 -20.13 20.45 9.15
C ASN A 106 -19.89 21.24 10.44
N LYS A 107 -20.97 21.81 10.96
CA LYS A 107 -21.01 22.72 12.10
C LYS A 107 -20.86 21.99 13.44
N TYR A 108 -19.89 21.08 13.53
CA TYR A 108 -19.35 20.61 14.80
C TYR A 108 -18.00 21.30 15.02
N SER A 109 -18.08 22.52 15.54
CA SER A 109 -16.92 23.32 15.96
C SER A 109 -16.37 22.78 17.29
N SER A 110 -15.72 21.61 17.23
CA SER A 110 -14.63 21.31 18.15
C SER A 110 -13.42 22.06 17.64
N ARG A 111 -12.83 22.96 18.45
CA ARG A 111 -11.56 23.62 18.09
C ARG A 111 -10.60 22.56 17.56
N PRO A 112 -10.05 22.71 16.34
CA PRO A 112 -9.11 21.74 15.81
C PRO A 112 -7.89 21.77 16.73
N ILE A 113 -7.78 20.75 17.58
CA ILE A 113 -6.53 20.46 18.24
C ILE A 113 -5.63 19.99 17.10
N GLU A 114 -4.60 20.76 16.75
CA GLU A 114 -3.57 20.31 15.82
C GLU A 114 -2.91 19.06 16.40
N GLN A 115 -3.42 17.90 16.03
CA GLN A 115 -2.83 16.63 16.38
C GLN A 115 -1.82 16.28 15.31
N GLU A 116 -0.55 16.20 15.72
CA GLU A 116 0.54 15.85 14.83
C GLU A 116 0.30 14.44 14.25
N ASN A 117 0.50 14.31 12.93
CA ASN A 117 0.45 13.02 12.26
C ASN A 117 1.55 12.12 12.83
N THR A 118 1.19 10.88 13.18
CA THR A 118 2.18 9.90 13.62
C THR A 118 2.98 9.41 12.42
N LYS A 119 4.31 9.57 12.47
CA LYS A 119 5.21 8.98 11.48
C LYS A 119 5.57 7.58 11.93
N TRP A 120 5.24 6.59 11.10
CA TRP A 120 5.63 5.21 11.31
C TRP A 120 6.62 4.78 10.22
N ASN A 121 7.70 4.10 10.60
CA ASN A 121 8.81 3.80 9.69
C ASN A 121 8.69 2.45 8.98
N GLY A 122 7.53 1.81 9.03
CA GLY A 122 7.25 0.56 8.32
C GLY A 122 7.92 -0.67 8.89
N ASN A 123 8.77 -0.53 9.92
CA ASN A 123 9.53 -1.63 10.44
C ASN A 123 8.67 -2.50 11.36
N ILE A 124 8.60 -3.80 11.07
CA ILE A 124 7.91 -4.81 11.90
C ILE A 124 8.42 -4.77 13.35
N SER A 125 9.66 -4.32 13.60
CA SER A 125 10.19 -4.16 14.96
C SER A 125 9.59 -3.01 15.77
N GLU A 126 8.71 -2.20 15.17
CA GLU A 126 8.06 -1.06 15.82
C GLU A 126 6.53 -1.22 15.79
N PRO A 127 5.99 -2.13 16.61
CA PRO A 127 4.55 -2.29 16.73
C PRO A 127 3.91 -0.99 17.25
N LEU A 128 2.75 -0.67 16.67
CA LEU A 128 1.98 0.51 17.01
C LEU A 128 0.99 0.18 18.12
N HIS A 129 0.92 1.04 19.13
CA HIS A 129 0.00 0.88 20.25
C HIS A 129 -1.42 1.29 19.86
N ILE A 130 -2.42 0.46 20.20
CA ILE A 130 -3.83 0.81 20.01
C ILE A 130 -4.26 1.70 21.19
N LYS A 131 -4.68 2.93 20.88
CA LYS A 131 -5.00 3.95 21.89
C LYS A 131 -6.06 3.45 22.88
N ASN A 132 -5.83 3.70 24.18
CA ASN A 132 -6.70 3.30 25.30
C ASN A 132 -6.88 1.78 25.46
N THR A 133 -5.85 0.99 25.12
CA THR A 133 -5.83 -0.47 25.29
C THR A 133 -4.44 -0.92 25.70
N ASP A 134 -4.24 -2.21 25.94
CA ASP A 134 -2.91 -2.82 26.08
C ASP A 134 -2.46 -3.57 24.80
N TYR A 135 -3.20 -3.43 23.69
CA TYR A 135 -2.93 -4.16 22.44
C TYR A 135 -2.04 -3.35 21.50
N TYR A 136 -1.33 -4.10 20.65
CA TYR A 136 -0.47 -3.55 19.62
C TYR A 136 -0.82 -4.14 18.25
N TYR A 137 -0.43 -3.44 17.20
CA TYR A 137 -0.61 -3.90 15.83
C TYR A 137 0.54 -3.48 14.92
N ILE A 138 0.73 -4.23 13.85
CA ILE A 138 1.71 -3.94 12.78
C ILE A 138 0.96 -3.96 11.44
N PRO A 139 0.85 -2.82 10.74
CA PRO A 139 0.38 -2.79 9.37
C PRO A 139 1.32 -3.60 8.46
N ILE A 140 0.79 -4.58 7.73
CA ILE A 140 1.54 -5.32 6.72
C ILE A 140 1.34 -4.61 5.39
N LEU A 141 2.43 -4.14 4.79
CA LEU A 141 2.40 -3.29 3.61
C LEU A 141 2.99 -4.03 2.41
N HIS A 142 2.34 -3.90 1.26
CA HIS A 142 2.95 -4.28 0.00
C HIS A 142 3.40 -3.04 -0.77
N GLY A 143 4.59 -3.11 -1.33
CA GLY A 143 5.11 -2.18 -2.30
C GLY A 143 4.29 -2.20 -3.59
N ILE A 144 4.64 -1.29 -4.52
CA ILE A 144 3.94 -1.13 -5.81
C ILE A 144 3.99 -2.42 -6.65
N SER A 145 5.04 -3.22 -6.48
CA SER A 145 5.22 -4.53 -7.14
C SER A 145 4.51 -5.69 -6.44
N GLY A 146 3.82 -5.46 -5.32
CA GLY A 146 3.23 -6.52 -4.49
C GLY A 146 4.23 -7.20 -3.54
N GLU A 147 5.51 -6.81 -3.57
CA GLU A 147 6.51 -7.30 -2.61
C GLU A 147 6.35 -6.61 -1.24
N LEU A 148 6.72 -7.28 -0.15
CA LEU A 148 6.64 -6.71 1.19
C LEU A 148 7.58 -5.50 1.31
N ASP A 149 7.06 -4.34 1.71
CA ASP A 149 7.85 -3.12 1.87
C ASP A 149 8.40 -3.01 3.29
N GLU A 150 9.60 -3.55 3.53
CA GLU A 150 10.24 -3.59 4.85
C GLU A 150 10.79 -2.23 5.32
N HIS A 151 10.83 -1.22 4.45
CA HIS A 151 11.56 0.03 4.68
C HIS A 151 10.79 1.31 4.29
N GLY A 152 9.47 1.21 4.10
CA GLY A 152 8.64 2.36 3.77
C GLY A 152 8.38 3.25 4.98
N PHE A 153 8.46 4.58 4.79
CA PHE A 153 7.97 5.54 5.79
C PHE A 153 6.53 5.93 5.44
N TYR A 154 5.64 5.89 6.43
CA TYR A 154 4.23 6.21 6.23
C TYR A 154 3.77 7.22 7.28
N ASN A 155 3.01 8.21 6.81
CA ASN A 155 2.34 9.16 7.67
C ASN A 155 0.94 8.60 7.95
N LEU A 156 0.68 8.23 9.20
CA LEU A 156 -0.66 7.87 9.65
C LEU A 156 -1.42 9.16 9.93
N LYS A 157 -2.63 9.26 9.38
CA LYS A 157 -3.53 10.38 9.68
C LYS A 157 -4.07 10.19 11.09
N HIS A 158 -4.41 11.28 11.79
CA HIS A 158 -4.91 11.17 13.17
C HIS A 158 -6.09 10.19 13.34
N ASN A 159 -7.00 10.18 12.36
CA ASN A 159 -8.20 9.33 12.38
C ASN A 159 -8.03 8.04 11.55
N ASN A 160 -6.81 7.70 11.14
CA ASN A 160 -6.57 6.47 10.39
C ASN A 160 -5.29 5.79 10.87
N MET A 161 -5.47 4.64 11.51
CA MET A 161 -4.41 3.84 12.09
C MET A 161 -3.62 3.04 11.05
N VAL A 162 -4.01 3.08 9.77
CA VAL A 162 -3.30 2.39 8.69
C VAL A 162 -2.88 3.35 7.57
N GLY A 163 -1.83 2.97 6.83
CA GLY A 163 -1.39 3.69 5.64
C GLY A 163 -2.13 3.21 4.38
N GLU A 164 -2.05 4.00 3.30
CA GLU A 164 -2.76 3.79 2.02
C GLU A 164 -2.44 2.47 1.28
N ARG A 165 -1.45 1.70 1.75
CA ARG A 165 -1.00 0.43 1.14
C ARG A 165 -1.07 -0.76 2.08
N THR A 166 -1.81 -0.62 3.18
CA THR A 166 -1.93 -1.68 4.17
C THR A 166 -2.73 -2.83 3.58
N ARG A 167 -2.09 -4.00 3.48
CA ARG A 167 -2.64 -5.22 2.89
C ARG A 167 -3.18 -6.20 3.93
N ASN A 168 -2.69 -6.09 5.15
CA ASN A 168 -3.15 -6.86 6.29
C ASN A 168 -2.69 -6.18 7.58
N ILE A 169 -3.14 -6.66 8.73
CA ILE A 169 -2.68 -6.19 10.04
C ILE A 169 -2.33 -7.42 10.88
N LEU A 170 -1.19 -7.36 11.55
CA LEU A 170 -0.78 -8.34 12.56
C LEU A 170 -1.07 -7.79 13.95
N PHE A 171 -1.92 -8.46 14.73
CA PHE A 171 -2.25 -8.06 16.10
C PHE A 171 -1.34 -8.75 17.11
N MET A 172 -1.04 -8.04 18.19
CA MET A 172 -0.20 -8.52 19.28
C MET A 172 -0.80 -8.13 20.63
N ASP A 173 -0.58 -8.96 21.64
CA ASP A 173 -0.95 -8.65 23.02
C ASP A 173 0.05 -7.70 23.69
N LYS A 174 -0.15 -7.44 24.99
CA LYS A 174 0.66 -6.52 25.79
C LYS A 174 2.08 -7.01 26.03
N GLU A 175 2.33 -8.31 25.90
CA GLU A 175 3.65 -8.93 25.92
C GLU A 175 4.29 -8.97 24.52
N CYS A 176 3.66 -8.35 23.52
CA CYS A 176 4.02 -8.39 22.10
C CYS A 176 4.03 -9.82 21.53
N ALA A 177 3.24 -10.74 22.10
CA ALA A 177 3.02 -12.04 21.49
C ALA A 177 1.99 -11.91 20.36
N VAL A 178 2.24 -12.59 19.23
CA VAL A 178 1.37 -12.53 18.06
C VAL A 178 0.05 -13.23 18.35
N ILE A 179 -1.05 -12.50 18.19
CA ILE A 179 -2.42 -13.02 18.29
C ILE A 179 -2.81 -13.63 16.93
N GLY A 180 -2.71 -12.85 15.86
CA GLY A 180 -3.11 -13.29 14.53
C GLY A 180 -3.11 -12.18 13.50
N LYS A 181 -3.40 -12.55 12.25
CA LYS A 181 -3.68 -11.62 11.16
C LYS A 181 -5.16 -11.25 11.13
N LEU A 182 -5.48 -10.03 10.74
CA LEU A 182 -6.86 -9.59 10.54
C LEU A 182 -7.57 -10.40 9.45
N LEU A 183 -6.90 -10.54 8.29
CA LEU A 183 -7.47 -11.20 7.12
C LEU A 183 -6.75 -12.51 6.83
N ASN A 184 -7.52 -13.53 6.47
CA ASN A 184 -6.99 -14.82 6.02
C ASN A 184 -6.26 -14.72 4.67
N GLN A 185 -6.70 -13.78 3.83
CA GLN A 185 -6.10 -13.43 2.53
C GLN A 185 -5.88 -11.92 2.50
N ASP A 186 -4.83 -11.47 1.82
CA ASP A 186 -4.51 -10.04 1.78
C ASP A 186 -5.58 -9.26 1.00
N GLY A 187 -5.91 -8.07 1.50
CA GLY A 187 -6.88 -7.14 0.91
C GLY A 187 -6.49 -5.70 1.23
N LEU A 188 -7.02 -4.68 0.56
CA LEU A 188 -6.65 -3.30 0.90
C LEU A 188 -7.43 -2.83 2.13
N ILE A 189 -6.72 -2.57 3.23
CA ILE A 189 -7.29 -1.95 4.43
C ILE A 189 -7.07 -0.45 4.30
N TYR A 190 -8.12 0.26 3.89
CA TYR A 190 -8.07 1.67 3.59
C TYR A 190 -8.20 2.55 4.84
N GLN A 191 -9.05 2.12 5.78
CA GLN A 191 -9.27 2.80 7.05
C GLN A 191 -9.31 1.79 8.19
N MET A 192 -8.71 2.16 9.31
CA MET A 192 -8.78 1.47 10.60
C MET A 192 -8.98 2.53 11.68
N GLU A 193 -10.05 2.39 12.46
CA GLU A 193 -10.42 3.35 13.50
C GLU A 193 -10.94 2.65 14.74
N VAL A 194 -10.48 3.09 15.91
CA VAL A 194 -10.92 2.56 17.20
C VAL A 194 -12.22 3.24 17.61
N ILE A 195 -13.25 2.44 17.90
CA ILE A 195 -14.54 2.94 18.36
C ILE A 195 -14.51 3.06 19.90
N PRO A 196 -14.75 4.24 20.48
CA PRO A 196 -14.77 4.42 21.93
C PRO A 196 -16.02 3.78 22.56
N SER A 197 -15.86 3.03 23.66
CA SER A 197 -16.99 2.53 24.45
C SER A 197 -17.72 3.66 25.16
N ILE A 198 -19.05 3.54 25.23
CA ILE A 198 -19.96 4.50 25.88
C ILE A 198 -19.64 4.64 27.38
N ASN A 199 -19.21 3.54 28.03
CA ASN A 199 -19.27 3.45 29.49
C ASN A 199 -17.98 3.91 30.21
N ASN A 200 -16.82 3.84 29.55
CA ASN A 200 -15.53 3.96 30.25
C ASN A 200 -14.39 4.54 29.39
N ASN A 201 -14.67 5.03 28.18
CA ASN A 201 -13.64 5.46 27.20
C ASN A 201 -12.60 4.37 26.83
N LEU A 202 -12.82 3.12 27.23
CA LEU A 202 -12.01 2.00 26.77
C LEU A 202 -12.46 1.64 25.36
N ALA A 203 -11.51 1.23 24.54
CA ALA A 203 -11.79 0.79 23.20
C ALA A 203 -12.23 -0.68 23.22
N GLU A 204 -13.41 -0.97 22.69
CA GLU A 204 -13.94 -2.34 22.63
C GLU A 204 -13.86 -2.92 21.21
N ASN A 205 -13.98 -2.06 20.20
CA ASN A 205 -14.06 -2.49 18.81
C ASN A 205 -13.23 -1.61 17.88
N ILE A 206 -12.89 -2.17 16.73
CA ILE A 206 -12.21 -1.48 15.64
C ILE A 206 -13.07 -1.56 14.39
N LEU A 207 -13.27 -0.42 13.75
CA LEU A 207 -13.94 -0.29 12.47
C LEU A 207 -12.92 -0.31 11.32
N TYR A 208 -13.30 -0.95 10.22
CA TYR A 208 -12.47 -1.02 9.02
C TYR A 208 -13.25 -0.70 7.76
N ILE A 209 -12.58 -0.07 6.79
CA ILE A 209 -13.00 -0.05 5.38
C ILE A 209 -12.02 -0.93 4.61
N ILE A 210 -12.52 -2.03 4.05
CA ILE A 210 -11.69 -3.08 3.43
C ILE A 210 -12.15 -3.34 2.00
N PHE A 211 -11.21 -3.36 1.07
CA PHE A 211 -11.40 -3.87 -0.29
C PHE A 211 -10.81 -5.29 -0.34
N GLU A 212 -11.67 -6.31 -0.25
CA GLU A 212 -11.24 -7.71 -0.07
C GLU A 212 -10.73 -8.36 -1.36
N LYS A 213 -11.23 -7.93 -2.51
CA LYS A 213 -10.98 -8.57 -3.79
C LYS A 213 -10.95 -7.56 -4.92
N ASP A 214 -10.26 -7.95 -5.97
CA ASP A 214 -10.31 -7.30 -7.27
C ASP A 214 -11.69 -7.56 -7.88
N SER A 215 -12.49 -6.52 -7.90
CA SER A 215 -13.90 -6.52 -8.31
C SER A 215 -14.11 -5.99 -9.71
N ASN A 216 -13.09 -5.35 -10.29
CA ASN A 216 -13.07 -4.86 -11.66
C ASN A 216 -12.20 -5.74 -12.60
N GLU A 217 -11.57 -6.79 -12.06
CA GLU A 217 -10.73 -7.78 -12.75
C GLU A 217 -9.47 -7.16 -13.40
N ASP A 218 -8.88 -6.15 -12.77
CA ASP A 218 -7.66 -5.47 -13.23
C ASP A 218 -6.34 -6.06 -12.66
N GLU A 219 -6.44 -7.17 -11.92
CA GLU A 219 -5.39 -7.87 -11.17
C GLU A 219 -4.83 -7.10 -9.97
N ILE A 220 -5.44 -5.97 -9.58
CA ILE A 220 -4.93 -5.07 -8.53
C ILE A 220 -6.06 -4.68 -7.57
N ILE A 221 -6.02 -5.23 -6.35
CA ILE A 221 -6.91 -4.76 -5.28
C ILE A 221 -6.58 -3.29 -4.92
N ASN A 222 -7.47 -2.34 -5.20
CA ASN A 222 -7.27 -0.91 -5.01
C ASN A 222 -8.58 -0.16 -4.69
N THR A 223 -8.55 1.17 -4.59
CA THR A 223 -9.73 1.97 -4.22
C THR A 223 -10.81 2.08 -5.31
N ASN A 224 -10.54 1.58 -6.51
CA ASN A 224 -11.54 1.43 -7.57
C ASN A 224 -12.40 0.17 -7.38
N ASP A 225 -12.02 -0.71 -6.44
CA ASP A 225 -12.78 -1.90 -6.11
C ASP A 225 -13.98 -1.60 -5.20
N ARG A 226 -14.84 -2.60 -5.06
CA ARG A 226 -15.91 -2.56 -4.05
C ARG A 226 -15.31 -2.77 -2.67
N TYR A 227 -15.51 -1.80 -1.80
CA TYR A 227 -15.22 -1.92 -0.38
C TYR A 227 -16.41 -2.50 0.39
N ALA A 228 -16.13 -2.98 1.59
CA ALA A 228 -17.12 -3.24 2.61
C ALA A 228 -16.62 -2.72 3.97
N ILE A 229 -17.56 -2.46 4.86
CA ILE A 229 -17.32 -1.98 6.22
C ILE A 229 -17.37 -3.17 7.16
N TYR A 230 -16.33 -3.29 7.99
CA TYR A 230 -16.19 -4.37 8.95
C TYR A 230 -15.99 -3.84 10.36
N ILE A 231 -16.30 -4.68 11.33
CA ILE A 231 -15.98 -4.44 12.73
C ILE A 231 -15.38 -5.70 13.35
N SER A 232 -14.38 -5.54 14.20
CA SER A 232 -13.77 -6.60 14.99
C SER A 232 -13.75 -6.22 16.46
N ASP A 233 -13.35 -7.17 17.30
CA ASP A 233 -12.92 -6.89 18.66
C ASP A 233 -11.57 -6.15 18.64
N ILE A 234 -11.19 -5.56 19.78
CA ILE A 234 -9.99 -4.70 19.88
C ILE A 234 -8.66 -5.40 19.56
N ASN A 235 -8.62 -6.73 19.63
CA ASN A 235 -7.47 -7.57 19.29
C ASN A 235 -7.48 -8.05 17.83
N GLY A 236 -8.43 -7.57 17.01
CA GLY A 236 -8.61 -7.96 15.62
C GLY A 236 -9.37 -9.26 15.39
N GLU A 237 -9.79 -9.96 16.45
CA GLU A 237 -10.61 -11.18 16.35
C GLU A 237 -12.09 -10.87 16.06
N ASN A 238 -12.85 -11.90 15.70
CA ASN A 238 -14.30 -11.81 15.45
C ASN A 238 -14.68 -10.76 14.39
N LEU A 239 -13.83 -10.60 13.37
CA LEU A 239 -14.08 -9.73 12.23
C LEU A 239 -15.41 -10.10 11.54
N SER A 240 -16.30 -9.12 11.45
CA SER A 240 -17.65 -9.29 10.91
C SER A 240 -17.98 -8.17 9.92
N LYS A 241 -18.57 -8.53 8.78
CA LYS A 241 -19.01 -7.58 7.76
C LYS A 241 -20.31 -6.91 8.19
N ILE A 242 -20.33 -5.58 8.24
CA ILE A 242 -21.53 -4.79 8.53
C ILE A 242 -22.33 -4.57 7.24
N THR A 243 -21.68 -4.01 6.22
CA THR A 243 -22.32 -3.66 4.95
C THR A 243 -21.30 -3.60 3.81
N ASP A 244 -21.72 -3.96 2.61
CA ASP A 244 -20.95 -3.82 1.35
C ASP A 244 -21.63 -2.84 0.39
N LYS A 245 -22.63 -2.09 0.87
CA LYS A 245 -23.28 -1.03 0.12
C LYS A 245 -22.47 0.27 0.23
N PRO A 246 -22.35 1.04 -0.85
CA PRO A 246 -21.62 2.30 -0.83
C PRO A 246 -22.35 3.33 0.04
N ILE A 247 -21.61 3.92 0.97
CA ILE A 247 -22.10 4.95 1.91
C ILE A 247 -21.60 6.33 1.52
N GLU A 248 -22.43 7.35 1.75
CA GLU A 248 -22.10 8.76 1.62
C GLU A 248 -21.42 9.29 2.89
N SER A 249 -21.93 8.90 4.06
CA SER A 249 -21.37 9.31 5.35
C SER A 249 -21.48 8.21 6.41
N LEU A 250 -20.60 8.31 7.41
CA LEU A 250 -20.55 7.45 8.58
C LEU A 250 -20.46 8.34 9.83
N GLN A 251 -21.31 8.07 10.80
CA GLN A 251 -21.32 8.73 12.10
C GLN A 251 -21.38 7.69 13.22
N TYR A 252 -20.85 8.04 14.38
CA TYR A 252 -20.96 7.23 15.59
C TYR A 252 -21.78 8.00 16.62
N ASP A 253 -22.83 7.37 17.14
CA ASP A 253 -23.67 7.95 18.18
C ASP A 253 -24.10 6.86 19.17
N THR A 254 -23.81 7.08 20.45
CA THR A 254 -24.33 6.29 21.59
C THR A 254 -24.26 4.77 21.37
N GLY A 255 -23.12 4.25 20.90
CA GLY A 255 -22.91 2.81 20.66
C GLY A 255 -23.44 2.27 19.33
N CYS A 256 -23.97 3.15 18.48
CA CYS A 256 -24.45 2.81 17.15
C CYS A 256 -23.57 3.45 16.09
N LEU A 257 -23.39 2.74 14.98
CA LEU A 257 -22.84 3.29 13.75
C LEU A 257 -24.00 3.66 12.82
N ILE A 258 -24.06 4.91 12.41
CA ILE A 258 -25.07 5.45 11.52
C ILE A 258 -24.43 5.64 10.14
N PHE A 259 -24.95 4.92 9.17
CA PHE A 259 -24.53 4.95 7.77
C PHE A 259 -25.58 5.71 6.96
N GLU A 260 -25.17 6.72 6.21
CA GLU A 260 -26.01 7.30 5.15
C GLU A 260 -25.62 6.66 3.82
N TYR A 261 -26.57 6.10 3.10
CA TYR A 261 -26.31 5.45 1.81
C TYR A 261 -26.55 6.41 0.64
N TYR A 262 -25.72 6.29 -0.41
CA TYR A 262 -25.92 7.07 -1.63
C TYR A 262 -27.32 6.85 -2.21
N LYS A 263 -27.98 7.95 -2.58
CA LYS A 263 -29.31 7.91 -3.19
C LYS A 263 -29.26 7.19 -4.54
N THR A 264 -30.20 6.27 -4.76
CA THR A 264 -30.53 5.82 -6.11
C THR A 264 -31.15 7.00 -6.87
N GLN A 265 -30.89 7.11 -8.18
CA GLN A 265 -31.14 8.28 -9.04
C GLN A 265 -32.53 8.98 -8.95
N ASN A 266 -33.54 8.39 -8.31
CA ASN A 266 -34.92 8.87 -8.26
C ASN A 266 -35.52 9.04 -6.84
N SER A 267 -34.73 9.00 -5.77
CA SER A 267 -35.26 9.11 -4.39
C SER A 267 -34.94 10.47 -3.76
N THR A 268 -35.96 11.21 -3.33
CA THR A 268 -35.76 12.36 -2.42
C THR A 268 -35.29 11.91 -1.04
N ASP A 269 -35.57 10.66 -0.68
CA ASP A 269 -35.39 10.12 0.66
C ASP A 269 -33.97 9.56 0.81
N SER A 270 -33.31 9.94 1.90
CA SER A 270 -32.07 9.32 2.35
C SER A 270 -32.39 7.99 3.04
N ILE A 271 -31.61 6.95 2.76
CA ILE A 271 -31.69 5.67 3.45
C ILE A 271 -30.55 5.65 4.47
N TYR A 272 -30.90 5.41 5.73
CA TYR A 272 -29.96 5.26 6.82
C TYR A 272 -29.86 3.80 7.24
N GLY A 273 -28.65 3.37 7.60
CA GLY A 273 -28.39 2.12 8.29
C GLY A 273 -27.93 2.40 9.71
N ILE A 274 -28.51 1.76 10.69
CA ILE A 274 -28.13 1.89 12.10
C ILE A 274 -27.63 0.53 12.54
N TYR A 275 -26.34 0.45 12.84
CA TYR A 275 -25.73 -0.76 13.36
C TYR A 275 -25.50 -0.64 14.85
N ASP A 276 -26.19 -1.47 15.61
CA ASP A 276 -25.99 -1.61 17.05
C ASP A 276 -24.74 -2.46 17.29
N ILE A 277 -23.68 -1.85 17.81
CA ILE A 277 -22.38 -2.52 18.01
C ILE A 277 -22.48 -3.69 18.99
N LYS A 278 -23.27 -3.51 20.05
CA LYS A 278 -23.40 -4.49 21.14
C LYS A 278 -24.15 -5.73 20.67
N ASN A 279 -25.27 -5.51 19.97
CA ASN A 279 -26.16 -6.58 19.54
C ASN A 279 -25.83 -7.11 18.13
N LYS A 280 -24.89 -6.46 17.42
CA LYS A 280 -24.37 -6.85 16.10
C LYS A 280 -25.45 -7.01 15.03
N TYR A 281 -26.44 -6.11 14.99
CA TYR A 281 -27.48 -6.10 13.96
C TYR A 281 -27.58 -4.72 13.28
N LEU A 282 -27.95 -4.73 12.00
CA LEU A 282 -28.13 -3.55 11.16
C LEU A 282 -29.62 -3.36 10.84
N ILE A 283 -30.19 -2.20 11.18
CA ILE A 283 -31.55 -1.79 10.80
C ILE A 283 -31.47 -0.72 9.73
N PHE A 284 -32.40 -0.73 8.78
CA PHE A 284 -32.54 0.34 7.80
C PHE A 284 -33.76 1.20 8.12
N THR A 285 -33.63 2.52 7.99
CA THR A 285 -34.71 3.49 8.17
C THR A 285 -34.58 4.64 7.20
N ASN A 286 -35.70 5.28 6.85
CA ASN A 286 -35.72 6.52 6.09
C ASN A 286 -35.94 7.75 7.01
N ASN A 287 -36.04 7.54 8.32
CA ASN A 287 -36.30 8.59 9.31
C ASN A 287 -35.26 8.53 10.43
N LEU A 288 -34.36 9.52 10.46
CA LEU A 288 -33.32 9.64 11.47
C LEU A 288 -33.90 10.05 12.85
N ASP A 289 -35.03 10.75 12.89
CA ASP A 289 -35.66 11.20 14.14
C ASP A 289 -36.25 10.06 14.97
N SER A 290 -36.39 8.87 14.36
CA SER A 290 -36.87 7.66 15.06
C SER A 290 -35.84 7.02 16.00
N ILE A 291 -34.62 7.57 16.05
CA ILE A 291 -33.45 6.96 16.69
C ILE A 291 -33.17 7.56 18.09
N ASN A 292 -33.78 8.70 18.42
CA ASN A 292 -33.63 9.39 19.70
C ASN A 292 -34.66 8.96 20.76
#